data_AF-A0A640P2R8-F1
#
_entry.id   AF-A0A640P2R8-F1
#
_cell.length_a   1.000
_cell.length_b   1.000
_cell.length_c   1.000
_cell.angle_alpha   90.00
_cell.angle_beta   90.00
_cell.angle_gamma   90.00
#
_symmetry.space_group_name_H-M   'P 1'
#
loop_
_entity.id
_entity.type
_entity.pdbx_description
1 polymer ?
#
loop_
_entity_poly.entity_id
_entity_poly.type
_entity_poly.pdbx_seq_one_letter_code
_entity_poly.pdbx_strand_id
1 'polypeptide(L)'
;MLDWAKIVRNEEFEALLTSRVKDYYLADTQCPLIYEPSGQDFLSPCLAEADLMRRVMSKKDYSLWLKAFFPNLTENTSGWLLPATVTDKTDGKLAHLDGLNISRAWMIEGIMQALPDNDTRVPVLEEALKAHREAGLSAVFGDMHYMGSHWLGSFASYLETKRGLN
;
A
#
# COMPACT_ATOMS: atom_id res chain seq x y z
N MET A 1 -14.05 4.86 3.77
CA MET A 1 -14.94 5.88 4.37
C MET A 1 -14.66 7.27 3.82
N LEU A 2 -13.40 7.74 3.81
CA LEU A 2 -13.05 9.06 3.29
C LEU A 2 -13.48 9.28 1.82
N ASP A 3 -13.13 8.36 0.92
CA ASP A 3 -13.54 8.44 -0.49
C ASP A 3 -15.05 8.44 -0.67
N TRP A 4 -15.76 7.64 0.13
CA TRP A 4 -17.21 7.61 0.11
C TRP A 4 -17.79 8.96 0.53
N ALA A 5 -17.28 9.57 1.61
CA ALA A 5 -17.73 10.88 2.09
C ALA A 5 -17.56 11.96 1.02
N LYS A 6 -16.43 11.94 0.30
CA LYS A 6 -16.17 12.81 -0.86
C LYS A 6 -17.20 12.59 -1.97
N ILE A 7 -17.44 11.33 -2.37
CA ILE A 7 -18.36 10.98 -3.46
C ILE A 7 -19.79 11.44 -3.17
N VAL A 8 -20.27 11.23 -1.94
CA VAL A 8 -21.64 11.62 -1.54
C VAL A 8 -21.73 13.08 -1.06
N ARG A 9 -20.62 13.83 -1.11
CA ARG A 9 -20.49 15.23 -0.66
C ARG A 9 -20.92 15.43 0.80
N ASN A 10 -20.56 14.48 1.67
CA ASN A 10 -20.73 14.64 3.11
C ASN A 10 -19.50 15.38 3.69
N GLU A 11 -19.52 16.70 3.57
CA GLU A 11 -18.40 17.59 3.92
C GLU A 11 -18.04 17.54 5.41
N GLU A 12 -19.04 17.44 6.29
CA GLU A 12 -18.82 17.34 7.74
C GLU A 12 -18.05 16.07 8.11
N PHE A 13 -18.45 14.93 7.53
CA PHE A 13 -17.77 13.66 7.79
C PHE A 13 -16.39 13.60 7.13
N GLU A 14 -16.23 14.15 5.92
CA GLU A 14 -14.92 14.30 5.28
C GLU A 14 -13.96 15.13 6.15
N ALA A 15 -14.42 16.28 6.65
CA ALA A 15 -13.62 17.15 7.50
C ALA A 15 -13.22 16.46 8.81
N LEU A 16 -14.17 15.74 9.45
CA LEU A 16 -13.90 14.97 10.65
C LEU A 16 -12.84 13.89 10.40
N LEU A 17 -13.02 13.08 9.35
CA LEU A 17 -12.06 12.02 8.98
C LEU A 17 -10.68 12.62 8.68
N THR A 18 -10.62 13.68 7.88
CA THR A 18 -9.37 14.37 7.53
C THR A 18 -8.63 14.87 8.78
N SER A 19 -9.36 15.48 9.73
CA SER A 19 -8.78 15.92 11.00
C SER A 19 -8.26 14.73 11.81
N ARG A 20 -9.06 13.67 12.01
CA ARG A 20 -8.63 12.51 12.81
C ARG A 20 -7.40 11.82 12.21
N VAL A 21 -7.35 11.65 10.88
CA VAL A 21 -6.20 11.06 10.20
C VAL A 21 -4.93 11.87 10.46
N LYS A 22 -5.00 13.21 10.36
CA LYS A 22 -3.84 14.07 10.64
C LYS A 22 -3.45 14.03 12.12
N ASP A 23 -4.40 14.03 13.04
CA ASP A 23 -4.11 13.94 14.48
C ASP A 23 -3.37 12.66 14.84
N TYR A 24 -3.65 11.55 14.16
CA TYR A 24 -3.00 10.26 14.42
C TYR A 24 -1.64 10.13 13.75
N TYR A 25 -1.52 10.53 12.47
CA TYR A 25 -0.39 10.09 11.63
C TYR A 25 0.53 11.22 11.15
N LEU A 26 0.15 12.49 11.33
CA LEU A 26 0.95 13.60 10.78
C LEU A 26 2.36 13.70 11.42
N ALA A 27 2.49 13.32 12.68
CA ALA A 27 3.74 13.37 13.43
C ALA A 27 4.60 12.10 13.25
N ASP A 28 4.06 11.06 12.60
CA ASP A 28 4.76 9.79 12.48
C ASP A 28 5.93 9.90 11.51
N THR A 29 7.03 9.26 11.90
CA THR A 29 8.29 9.23 11.14
C THR A 29 8.94 7.86 11.27
N GLN A 30 9.80 7.51 10.33
CA GLN A 30 10.62 6.29 10.37
C GLN A 30 9.79 5.02 10.60
N CYS A 31 8.73 4.82 9.80
CA CYS A 31 7.86 3.66 9.95
C CYS A 31 8.66 2.36 9.85
N PRO A 32 8.53 1.43 10.81
CA PRO A 32 9.41 0.28 10.93
C PRO A 32 9.01 -0.86 9.99
N LEU A 33 9.28 -0.71 8.68
CA LEU A 33 9.04 -1.77 7.68
C LEU A 33 9.70 -3.11 8.03
N ILE A 34 10.76 -3.08 8.85
CA ILE A 34 11.46 -4.28 9.35
C ILE A 34 10.58 -5.20 10.21
N TYR A 35 9.46 -4.70 10.74
CA TYR A 35 8.49 -5.50 11.49
C TYR A 35 7.47 -6.20 10.59
N GLU A 36 7.53 -5.95 9.27
CA GLU A 36 6.66 -6.57 8.29
C GLU A 36 7.46 -7.44 7.29
N PRO A 37 6.89 -8.55 6.79
CA PRO A 37 5.60 -9.10 7.18
C PRO A 37 5.67 -9.92 8.48
N SER A 38 4.61 -9.87 9.27
CA SER A 38 4.25 -10.96 10.18
C SER A 38 3.74 -12.17 9.38
N GLY A 39 3.76 -13.36 9.96
CA GLY A 39 3.33 -14.59 9.29
C GLY A 39 1.83 -14.68 8.94
N GLN A 40 1.05 -13.61 9.12
CA GLN A 40 -0.39 -13.59 8.85
C GLN A 40 -0.91 -12.23 8.34
N ASP A 41 -0.01 -11.34 7.90
CA ASP A 41 -0.41 -10.00 7.44
C ASP A 41 -1.20 -10.05 6.13
N PHE A 42 -2.31 -9.31 6.08
CA PHE A 42 -3.06 -9.03 4.86
C PHE A 42 -2.74 -7.66 4.27
N LEU A 43 -2.34 -6.72 5.12
CA LEU A 43 -2.05 -5.33 4.78
C LEU A 43 -0.75 -4.96 5.47
N SER A 44 0.00 -4.05 4.85
CA SER A 44 1.15 -3.38 5.44
C SER A 44 0.67 -2.16 6.22
N PRO A 45 0.78 -2.10 7.56
CA PRO A 45 0.48 -0.89 8.32
C PRO A 45 1.20 0.35 7.78
N CYS A 46 2.50 0.25 7.51
CA CYS A 46 3.27 1.39 7.00
C CYS A 46 2.77 1.88 5.64
N LEU A 47 2.55 0.99 4.68
CA LEU A 47 2.05 1.42 3.37
C LEU A 47 0.59 1.85 3.41
N ALA A 48 -0.23 1.30 4.30
CA ALA A 48 -1.63 1.71 4.48
C ALA A 48 -1.72 3.13 5.03
N GLU A 49 -0.85 3.47 5.98
CA GLU A 49 -0.76 4.83 6.50
C GLU A 49 -0.31 5.82 5.42
N ALA A 50 0.73 5.48 4.64
CA ALA A 50 1.18 6.32 3.54
C ALA A 50 0.09 6.49 2.45
N ASP A 51 -0.59 5.41 2.05
CA ASP A 51 -1.73 5.49 1.11
C ASP A 51 -2.91 6.31 1.67
N LEU A 52 -3.12 6.31 2.98
CA LEU A 52 -4.15 7.12 3.60
C LEU A 52 -3.76 8.61 3.64
N MET A 53 -2.51 8.90 4.05
CA MET A 53 -2.00 10.26 4.21
C MET A 53 -2.00 11.03 2.89
N ARG A 54 -1.78 10.34 1.76
CA ARG A 54 -1.88 10.94 0.43
C ARG A 54 -3.26 11.56 0.13
N ARG A 55 -4.32 11.07 0.78
CA ARG A 55 -5.72 11.50 0.53
C ARG A 55 -6.10 12.77 1.29
N VAL A 56 -5.29 13.16 2.28
CA VAL A 56 -5.55 14.27 3.22
C VAL A 56 -4.49 15.37 3.17
N MET A 57 -3.43 15.18 2.38
CA MET A 57 -2.33 16.14 2.21
C MET A 57 -2.25 16.66 0.78
N SER A 58 -1.67 17.85 0.61
CA SER A 58 -1.25 18.32 -0.72
C SER A 58 -0.07 17.48 -1.22
N LYS A 59 0.12 17.35 -2.55
CA LYS A 59 1.28 16.62 -3.11
C LYS A 59 2.62 17.11 -2.56
N LYS A 60 2.75 18.44 -2.37
CA LYS A 60 3.96 19.06 -1.84
C LYS A 60 4.24 18.63 -0.39
N ASP A 61 3.23 18.76 0.48
CA ASP A 61 3.39 18.42 1.90
C ASP A 61 3.55 16.91 2.08
N TYR A 62 2.84 16.12 1.28
CA TYR A 62 2.94 14.67 1.29
C TYR A 62 4.34 14.19 0.90
N SER A 63 4.93 14.71 -0.18
CA SER A 63 6.28 14.32 -0.60
C SER A 63 7.34 14.59 0.49
N LEU A 64 7.20 15.71 1.22
CA LEU A 64 8.04 16.06 2.36
C LEU A 64 7.80 15.12 3.56
N TRP A 65 6.54 14.87 3.91
CA TRP A 65 6.18 13.95 5.00
C TRP A 65 6.67 12.53 4.71
N LEU A 66 6.48 12.03 3.48
CA LEU A 66 6.91 10.70 3.07
C LEU A 66 8.43 10.51 3.21
N LYS A 67 9.21 11.58 3.02
CA LYS A 67 10.67 11.54 3.24
C LYS A 67 11.03 11.29 4.71
N ALA A 68 10.28 11.88 5.63
CA ALA A 68 10.47 11.63 7.07
C ALA A 68 9.88 10.27 7.49
N PHE A 69 8.78 9.86 6.86
CA PHE A 69 8.11 8.60 7.14
C PHE A 69 8.90 7.37 6.67
N PHE A 70 9.49 7.43 5.47
CA PHE A 70 10.39 6.42 4.92
C PHE A 70 11.78 7.01 4.61
N PRO A 71 12.64 7.23 5.62
CA PRO A 71 13.95 7.86 5.41
C PRO A 71 14.87 7.04 4.50
N ASN A 72 14.67 5.72 4.44
CA ASN A 72 15.45 4.80 3.61
C ASN A 72 14.91 4.68 2.18
N LEU A 73 13.79 5.34 1.84
CA LEU A 73 13.29 5.41 0.47
C LEU A 73 13.95 6.61 -0.23
N THR A 74 15.03 6.34 -0.97
CA THR A 74 15.82 7.33 -1.71
C THR A 74 16.05 6.85 -3.13
N GLU A 75 16.48 7.72 -4.03
CA GLU A 75 16.81 7.36 -5.43
C GLU A 75 17.90 6.29 -5.56
N ASN A 76 18.73 6.11 -4.52
CA ASN A 76 19.82 5.13 -4.49
C ASN A 76 19.44 3.83 -3.77
N THR A 77 18.20 3.71 -3.31
CA THR A 77 17.75 2.53 -2.58
C THR A 77 17.44 1.41 -3.56
N SER A 78 18.20 0.32 -3.50
CA SER A 78 17.89 -0.92 -4.21
C SER A 78 17.10 -1.88 -3.32
N GLY A 79 16.12 -2.58 -3.89
CA GLY A 79 15.35 -3.59 -3.16
C GLY A 79 14.63 -3.06 -1.91
N TRP A 80 14.11 -1.82 -1.96
CA TRP A 80 13.51 -1.12 -0.81
C TRP A 80 12.46 -1.97 -0.06
N LEU A 81 11.57 -2.61 -0.81
CA LEU A 81 10.55 -3.51 -0.27
C LEU A 81 10.41 -4.71 -1.20
N LEU A 82 10.77 -5.89 -0.69
CA LEU A 82 10.72 -7.15 -1.43
C LEU A 82 9.38 -7.87 -1.20
N PRO A 83 8.88 -8.63 -2.19
CA PRO A 83 7.71 -9.48 -2.02
C PRO A 83 7.85 -10.48 -0.87
N ALA A 84 6.76 -10.65 -0.13
CA ALA A 84 6.66 -11.73 0.84
C ALA A 84 6.55 -13.08 0.11
N THR A 85 7.16 -14.13 0.67
CA THR A 85 7.13 -15.49 0.11
C THR A 85 6.22 -16.37 0.97
N VAL A 86 5.28 -17.07 0.34
CA VAL A 86 4.47 -18.09 1.02
C VAL A 86 5.22 -19.41 1.00
N THR A 87 5.65 -19.89 2.16
CA THR A 87 6.41 -21.15 2.28
C THR A 87 5.51 -22.38 2.37
N ASP A 88 4.27 -22.24 2.85
CA ASP A 88 3.24 -23.27 2.87
C ASP A 88 1.88 -22.66 2.53
N LYS A 89 1.33 -23.00 1.36
CA LYS A 89 0.05 -22.50 0.85
C LYS A 89 -1.17 -23.22 1.41
N THR A 90 -0.95 -24.32 2.14
CA THR A 90 -2.00 -25.04 2.85
C THR A 90 -2.26 -24.44 4.23
N ASP A 91 -1.30 -23.69 4.77
CA ASP A 91 -1.46 -22.89 5.97
C ASP A 91 -2.29 -21.63 5.64
N GLY A 92 -3.46 -21.52 6.27
CA GLY A 92 -4.37 -20.40 6.04
C GLY A 92 -3.79 -19.04 6.40
N LYS A 93 -2.86 -18.96 7.36
CA LYS A 93 -2.21 -17.70 7.77
C LYS A 93 -1.11 -17.30 6.79
N LEU A 94 -0.26 -18.24 6.40
CA LEU A 94 0.82 -17.95 5.46
C LEU A 94 0.28 -17.59 4.08
N ALA A 95 -0.85 -18.16 3.66
CA ALA A 95 -1.55 -17.78 2.43
C ALA A 95 -1.97 -16.29 2.40
N HIS A 96 -2.06 -15.60 3.54
CA HIS A 96 -2.34 -14.16 3.55
C HIS A 96 -1.26 -13.33 2.86
N LEU A 97 0.00 -13.81 2.85
CA LEU A 97 1.13 -13.08 2.28
C LEU A 97 1.01 -12.88 0.76
N ASP A 98 0.28 -13.76 0.06
CA ASP A 98 -0.06 -13.54 -1.35
C ASP A 98 -0.95 -12.30 -1.51
N GLY A 99 -1.95 -12.13 -0.64
CA GLY A 99 -2.79 -10.93 -0.61
C GLY A 99 -2.06 -9.70 -0.10
N LEU A 100 -1.11 -9.87 0.83
CA LEU A 100 -0.22 -8.79 1.26
C LEU A 100 0.53 -8.23 0.06
N ASN A 101 1.11 -9.07 -0.80
CA ASN A 101 1.80 -8.61 -2.01
C ASN A 101 0.88 -7.79 -2.92
N ILE A 102 -0.36 -8.24 -3.14
CA ILE A 102 -1.35 -7.48 -3.93
C ILE A 102 -1.67 -6.14 -3.25
N SER A 103 -1.84 -6.14 -1.93
CA SER A 103 -2.16 -4.92 -1.19
C SER A 103 -1.04 -3.88 -1.21
N ARG A 104 0.20 -4.33 -1.03
CA ARG A 104 1.39 -3.50 -1.14
C ARG A 104 1.49 -2.88 -2.53
N ALA A 105 1.20 -3.65 -3.58
CA ALA A 105 1.19 -3.14 -4.95
C ALA A 105 0.21 -1.96 -5.12
N TRP A 106 -1.08 -2.08 -4.75
CA TRP A 106 -2.00 -0.95 -4.94
C TRP A 106 -1.65 0.26 -4.08
N MET A 107 -1.12 0.04 -2.86
CA MET A 107 -0.72 1.14 -1.97
C MET A 107 0.50 1.87 -2.52
N ILE A 108 1.47 1.14 -3.08
CA ILE A 108 2.61 1.74 -3.78
C ILE A 108 2.13 2.56 -4.99
N GLU A 109 1.19 2.05 -5.79
CA GLU A 109 0.60 2.81 -6.91
C GLU A 109 -0.06 4.11 -6.41
N GLY A 110 -0.77 4.05 -5.28
CA GLY A 110 -1.33 5.23 -4.61
C GLY A 110 -0.27 6.24 -4.17
N ILE A 111 0.77 5.77 -3.46
CA ILE A 111 1.88 6.60 -2.99
C ILE A 111 2.52 7.36 -4.16
N MET A 112 2.78 6.67 -5.28
CA MET A 112 3.38 7.26 -6.48
C MET A 112 2.54 8.40 -7.06
N GLN A 113 1.20 8.28 -7.10
CA GLN A 113 0.34 9.32 -7.67
C GLN A 113 0.34 10.63 -6.88
N ALA A 114 0.69 10.57 -5.60
CA ALA A 114 0.77 11.74 -4.75
C ALA A 114 2.16 12.41 -4.74
N LEU A 115 3.14 11.83 -5.43
CA LEU A 115 4.44 12.45 -5.62
C LEU A 115 4.40 13.48 -6.77
N PRO A 116 5.30 14.48 -6.74
CA PRO A 116 5.61 15.31 -7.90
C PRO A 116 6.17 14.48 -9.06
N ASP A 117 5.92 14.91 -10.30
CA ASP A 117 6.33 14.17 -11.51
C ASP A 117 7.86 13.98 -11.64
N ASN A 118 8.65 14.81 -10.95
CA ASN A 118 10.11 14.76 -10.94
C ASN A 118 10.69 14.20 -9.62
N ASP A 119 9.88 13.52 -8.80
CA ASP A 119 10.34 12.94 -7.54
C ASP A 119 11.28 11.75 -7.82
N THR A 120 12.51 11.83 -7.31
CA THR A 120 13.56 10.86 -7.65
C THR A 120 13.38 9.48 -7.02
N ARG A 121 12.38 9.32 -6.13
CA ARG A 121 12.01 8.02 -5.54
C ARG A 121 11.13 7.17 -6.45
N VAL A 122 10.55 7.75 -7.52
CA VAL A 122 9.61 7.06 -8.41
C VAL A 122 10.19 5.76 -9.01
N PRO A 123 11.43 5.71 -9.54
CA PRO A 123 11.97 4.48 -10.10
C PRO A 123 12.07 3.32 -9.09
N VAL A 124 12.39 3.63 -7.83
CA VAL A 124 12.48 2.63 -6.75
C VAL A 124 11.09 2.09 -6.40
N LEU A 125 10.08 2.96 -6.38
CA LEU A 125 8.68 2.57 -6.15
C LEU A 125 8.14 1.74 -7.32
N GLU A 126 8.49 2.07 -8.56
CA GLU A 126 8.12 1.30 -9.76
C GLU A 126 8.68 -0.13 -9.72
N GLU A 127 9.94 -0.30 -9.30
CA GLU A 127 10.55 -1.61 -9.12
C GLU A 127 9.79 -2.45 -8.08
N ALA A 128 9.53 -1.87 -6.90
CA ALA A 128 8.78 -2.55 -5.84
C ALA A 128 7.35 -2.88 -6.26
N LEU A 129 6.65 -1.93 -6.90
CA LEU A 129 5.31 -2.12 -7.44
C LEU A 129 5.26 -3.31 -8.40
N LYS A 130 6.18 -3.35 -9.36
CA LYS A 130 6.24 -4.42 -10.36
C LYS A 130 6.43 -5.78 -9.71
N ALA A 131 7.40 -5.88 -8.79
CA ALA A 131 7.71 -7.13 -8.09
C ALA A 131 6.53 -7.64 -7.24
N HIS A 132 5.89 -6.76 -6.47
CA HIS A 132 4.73 -7.12 -5.65
C HIS A 132 3.50 -7.50 -6.49
N ARG A 133 3.23 -6.76 -7.58
CA ARG A 133 2.14 -7.08 -8.51
C ARG A 133 2.36 -8.43 -9.17
N GLU A 134 3.57 -8.71 -9.64
CA GLU A 134 3.90 -9.98 -10.27
C GLU A 134 3.74 -11.17 -9.31
N ALA A 135 4.28 -11.06 -8.09
CA ALA A 135 4.15 -12.09 -7.06
C ALA A 135 2.68 -12.34 -6.68
N GLY A 136 1.94 -11.27 -6.39
CA GLY A 136 0.55 -11.36 -5.96
C GLY A 136 -0.40 -11.91 -7.03
N LEU A 137 -0.29 -11.44 -8.28
CA LEU A 137 -1.14 -11.94 -9.37
C LEU A 137 -0.80 -13.37 -9.79
N SER A 138 0.46 -13.78 -9.69
CA SER A 138 0.86 -15.17 -9.97
C SER A 138 0.18 -16.15 -9.00
N ALA A 139 -0.02 -15.76 -7.74
CA ALA A 139 -0.77 -16.55 -6.77
C ALA A 139 -2.27 -16.68 -7.08
N VAL A 140 -2.83 -15.71 -7.82
CA VAL A 140 -4.24 -15.75 -8.24
C VAL A 140 -4.44 -16.70 -9.41
N PHE A 141 -3.54 -16.67 -10.40
CA PHE A 141 -3.75 -17.36 -11.69
C PHE A 141 -2.98 -18.68 -11.85
N GLY A 142 -1.81 -18.81 -11.23
CA GLY A 142 -0.85 -19.87 -11.53
C GLY A 142 -0.66 -20.92 -10.44
N ASP A 143 -1.04 -20.64 -9.20
CA ASP A 143 -0.69 -21.48 -8.04
C ASP A 143 -1.83 -21.49 -7.00
N MET A 144 -2.99 -21.94 -7.46
CA MET A 144 -4.26 -21.85 -6.75
C MET A 144 -4.40 -22.95 -5.69
N HIS A 145 -4.28 -22.58 -4.42
CA HIS A 145 -4.80 -23.37 -3.29
C HIS A 145 -6.01 -22.68 -2.67
N TYR A 146 -6.99 -23.45 -2.17
CA TYR A 146 -8.24 -22.89 -1.65
C TYR A 146 -8.01 -21.82 -0.57
N MET A 147 -6.99 -21.97 0.28
CA MET A 147 -6.67 -20.98 1.33
C MET A 147 -6.40 -19.56 0.82
N GLY A 148 -5.99 -19.40 -0.45
CA GLY A 148 -5.88 -18.09 -1.11
C GLY A 148 -6.99 -17.85 -2.14
N SER A 149 -7.27 -18.83 -3.00
CA SER A 149 -8.02 -18.61 -4.24
C SER A 149 -9.47 -18.15 -4.04
N HIS A 150 -10.08 -18.42 -2.88
CA HIS A 150 -11.47 -18.01 -2.61
C HIS A 150 -11.64 -16.51 -2.33
N TRP A 151 -10.57 -15.78 -2.02
CA TRP A 151 -10.64 -14.35 -1.69
C TRP A 151 -9.63 -13.48 -2.46
N LEU A 152 -8.49 -14.02 -2.89
CA LEU A 152 -7.44 -13.27 -3.61
C LEU A 152 -7.97 -12.58 -4.87
N GLY A 153 -8.99 -13.13 -5.53
CA GLY A 153 -9.63 -12.50 -6.69
C GLY A 153 -10.23 -11.12 -6.38
N SER A 154 -10.68 -10.87 -5.15
CA SER A 154 -11.20 -9.56 -4.75
C SER A 154 -10.08 -8.51 -4.59
N PHE A 155 -8.92 -8.93 -4.06
CA PHE A 155 -7.73 -8.09 -3.95
C PHE A 155 -7.16 -7.78 -5.33
N ALA A 156 -7.06 -8.80 -6.19
CA ALA A 156 -6.62 -8.64 -7.57
C ALA A 156 -7.55 -7.69 -8.34
N SER A 157 -8.86 -7.82 -8.17
CA SER A 157 -9.83 -6.90 -8.79
C SER A 157 -9.62 -5.45 -8.33
N TYR A 158 -9.36 -5.21 -7.04
CA TYR A 158 -9.09 -3.87 -6.52
C TYR A 158 -7.85 -3.24 -7.17
N LEU A 159 -6.75 -4.01 -7.25
CA LEU A 159 -5.51 -3.59 -7.91
C LEU A 159 -5.73 -3.32 -9.40
N GLU A 160 -6.27 -4.29 -10.14
CA GLU A 160 -6.38 -4.23 -11.59
C GLU A 160 -7.40 -3.19 -12.07
N THR A 161 -8.41 -2.87 -11.27
CA THR A 161 -9.37 -1.80 -11.57
C THR A 161 -8.93 -0.43 -11.06
N LYS A 162 -7.72 -0.34 -10.49
CA LYS A 162 -7.14 0.90 -9.94
C LYS A 162 -8.06 1.57 -8.93
N ARG A 163 -8.74 0.76 -8.13
CA ARG A 163 -9.75 1.27 -7.20
C ARG A 163 -9.07 2.12 -6.13
N GLY A 164 -9.67 3.26 -5.79
CA GLY A 164 -9.13 4.18 -4.79
C GLY A 164 -8.01 5.11 -5.27
N LEU A 165 -7.76 5.18 -6.59
CA LEU A 165 -6.83 6.11 -7.23
C LEU A 165 -7.53 7.30 -7.92
N ASN A 166 -8.86 7.39 -7.81
CA ASN A 166 -9.68 8.44 -8.41
C ASN A 166 -9.71 9.73 -7.60
#